data_AF-A0A419FXR6-F1
#
_entry.id   AF-A0A419FXR6-F1
#
_cell.length_a   1.000
_cell.length_b   1.000
_cell.length_c   1.000
_cell.angle_alpha   90.00
_cell.angle_beta   90.00
_cell.angle_gamma   90.00
#
_symmetry.space_group_name_H-M   'P 1'
#
loop_
_entity.id
_entity.type
_entity.pdbx_description
1 polymer ?
#
loop_
_entity_poly.entity_id
_entity_poly.type
_entity_poly.pdbx_seq_one_letter_code
_entity_poly.pdbx_strand_id
1 'polypeptide(L)' 'MSSKRRLRRKECESKKKYLTLDHAYSHVRLLKKKGDIVKPYKCSFCGAWHLGHQRMKAMGITNTWKHIAR' A
#
# COMPACT_ATOMS: atom_id res chain seq x y z
N MET A 1 -23.32 8.90 12.29
CA MET A 1 -22.41 9.14 11.15
C MET A 1 -20.97 9.26 11.63
N SER A 2 -20.10 8.27 11.35
CA SER A 2 -18.66 8.40 11.63
C SER A 2 -18.01 9.24 10.53
N SER A 3 -17.15 10.20 10.89
CA SER A 3 -16.52 11.06 9.88
C SER A 3 -15.60 10.27 8.95
N LYS A 4 -15.52 10.69 7.68
CA LYS A 4 -14.62 10.10 6.66
C LYS A 4 -13.16 10.07 7.13
N ARG A 5 -12.76 11.01 8.00
CA ARG A 5 -11.43 11.04 8.64
C ARG A 5 -11.24 9.90 9.65
N ARG A 6 -12.26 9.61 10.48
CA ARG A 6 -12.22 8.53 11.47
C ARG A 6 -12.09 7.17 10.80
N LEU A 7 -12.83 6.95 9.70
CA LEU A 7 -12.74 5.71 8.92
C LEU A 7 -11.34 5.48 8.34
N ARG A 8 -10.71 6.50 7.74
CA ARG A 8 -9.34 6.38 7.20
C ARG A 8 -8.27 6.12 8.26
N ARG A 9 -8.45 6.66 9.48
CA ARG A 9 -7.55 6.32 10.60
C ARG A 9 -7.71 4.87 11.03
N LYS A 10 -8.94 4.36 11.09
CA LYS A 10 -9.23 2.94 11.36
C LYS A 10 -8.63 2.01 10.32
N GLU A 11 -8.66 2.38 9.03
CA GLU A 11 -7.98 1.62 7.97
C GLU A 11 -6.46 1.51 8.15
N CYS A 12 -5.86 2.41 8.94
CA CYS A 12 -4.44 2.36 9.27
C CYS A 12 -4.15 1.48 10.50
N GLU A 13 -5.14 1.14 11.32
CA GLU A 13 -4.95 0.36 12.57
C GLU A 13 -4.57 -1.10 12.28
N SER A 14 -5.10 -1.69 11.21
CA SER A 14 -4.74 -3.05 10.77
C SER A 14 -3.41 -3.13 10.03
N LYS A 15 -2.80 -1.98 9.67
CA LYS A 15 -1.55 -1.91 8.94
C LYS A 15 -0.38 -1.71 9.88
N LYS A 16 0.74 -2.38 9.60
CA LYS A 16 1.99 -2.17 10.33
C LYS A 16 2.47 -0.73 10.13
N LYS A 17 2.77 -0.04 11.23
CA LYS A 17 3.21 1.36 11.30
C LYS A 17 4.68 1.40 11.67
N TYR A 18 5.45 2.26 11.00
CA TYR A 18 6.83 2.55 11.35
C TYR A 18 6.98 4.04 11.66
N LEU A 19 7.74 4.34 12.71
CA LEU A 19 8.00 5.71 13.14
C LEU A 19 9.03 6.39 12.22
N THR A 20 10.05 5.64 11.81
CA THR A 20 11.12 6.15 10.95
C THR A 20 11.14 5.42 9.61
N LEU A 21 11.71 6.10 8.61
CA LEU A 21 11.91 5.55 7.29
C LEU A 21 12.89 4.37 7.32
N ASP A 22 13.93 4.45 8.16
CA ASP A 22 14.92 3.39 8.32
C ASP A 22 14.32 2.08 8.85
N HIS A 23 13.46 2.16 9.87
CA HIS A 23 12.68 1.02 10.37
C HIS A 23 11.77 0.41 9.31
N ALA A 24 11.23 1.23 8.40
CA ALA A 24 10.42 0.72 7.30
C ALA A 24 11.28 -0.02 6.26
N TYR A 25 12.47 0.50 5.94
CA TYR A 25 13.39 -0.13 5.00
C TYR A 25 14.02 -1.43 5.52
N SER A 26 14.33 -1.52 6.81
CA SER A 26 14.81 -2.78 7.39
C SER A 26 13.78 -3.90 7.22
N HIS A 27 12.49 -3.60 7.39
CA HIS A 27 11.42 -4.55 7.14
C HIS A 27 11.23 -4.86 5.64
N VAL A 28 11.39 -3.87 4.76
CA VAL A 28 11.39 -4.10 3.30
C VAL A 28 12.48 -5.08 2.89
N ARG A 29 13.69 -4.98 3.48
CA ARG A 29 14.78 -5.93 3.19
C ARG A 29 14.40 -7.36 3.59
N LEU A 30 13.71 -7.54 4.71
CA LEU A 30 13.21 -8.85 5.14
C LEU A 30 12.13 -9.39 4.21
N LEU A 31 11.20 -8.55 3.77
CA LEU A 31 10.14 -8.94 2.83
C LEU A 31 10.70 -9.26 1.43
N LYS A 32 11.70 -8.50 0.97
CA LYS A 32 12.39 -8.77 -0.30
C LYS A 32 13.04 -10.16 -0.32
N LYS A 33 13.59 -10.63 0.82
CA LYS A 33 14.12 -12.00 0.95
C LYS A 33 13.03 -13.07 0.81
N LYS A 34 11.78 -12.73 1.11
CA LYS A 34 10.61 -13.60 0.93
C LYS A 34 9.97 -13.51 -0.46
N GLY A 35 10.54 -12.69 -1.36
CA GLY A 35 10.01 -12.44 -2.70
C GLY A 35 9.01 -11.30 -2.79
N ASP A 36 8.68 -10.63 -1.69
CA ASP A 36 7.74 -9.51 -1.69
C ASP A 36 8.42 -8.20 -2.13
N ILE A 37 7.85 -7.55 -3.15
CA ILE A 37 8.30 -6.23 -3.63
C ILE A 37 7.37 -5.15 -3.07
N VAL A 38 7.82 -4.54 -1.97
CA VAL A 38 7.12 -3.44 -1.28
C VAL A 38 8.02 -2.21 -1.15
N LYS A 39 7.41 -1.03 -1.09
CA LYS A 39 8.09 0.25 -0.86
C LYS A 39 7.45 1.00 0.31
N PRO A 40 8.24 1.64 1.18
CA PRO A 40 7.69 2.47 2.24
C PRO A 40 7.07 3.75 1.68
N TYR A 41 5.94 4.17 2.24
CA TYR A 41 5.28 5.44 1.95
C TYR A 41 4.80 6.10 3.25
N LYS A 42 4.83 7.44 3.28
CA LYS A 42 4.29 8.22 4.41
C LYS A 42 2.80 8.43 4.21
N CYS A 43 1.99 8.00 5.15
CA CYS A 43 0.54 8.20 5.07
C CYS A 43 0.16 9.60 5.54
N SER A 44 -0.59 10.33 4.71
CA SER A 44 -1.06 11.69 5.04
C SER A 44 -2.15 11.73 6.11
N PHE A 45 -2.81 10.60 6.40
CA PHE A 45 -3.92 10.54 7.38
C PHE A 45 -3.46 10.26 8.81
N CYS A 46 -2.46 9.39 8.97
CA CYS A 46 -1.92 9.00 10.27
C CYS A 46 -0.49 9.50 10.53
N GLY A 47 0.22 10.00 9.51
CA GLY A 47 1.58 10.52 9.62
C GLY A 47 2.69 9.46 9.68
N ALA A 48 2.34 8.19 9.91
CA ALA A 48 3.28 7.08 10.02
C ALA A 48 3.73 6.55 8.65
N TRP A 49 4.85 5.82 8.65
CA TRP A 49 5.32 5.07 7.50
C TRP A 49 4.62 3.72 7.42
N HIS A 50 4.18 3.37 6.22
CA HIS A 50 3.56 2.08 5.89
C HIS A 50 4.26 1.46 4.68
N LEU A 51 4.09 0.15 4.47
CA LEU A 51 4.61 -0.56 3.31
C LEU A 51 3.48 -0.79 2.31
N GLY A 52 3.72 -0.49 1.04
CA GLY A 52 2.78 -0.74 -0.04
C GLY A 52 3.43 -1.61 -1.12
N HIS A 53 2.68 -2.56 -1.67
CA HIS A 53 3.14 -3.33 -2.83
C HIS A 53 3.31 -2.40 -4.02
N GLN A 54 4.49 -2.43 -4.62
CA GLN A 54 4.70 -1.74 -5.87
C GLN A 54 4.10 -2.61 -6.96
N ARG A 55 2.89 -2.26 -7.41
CA ARG A 55 2.32 -2.88 -8.62
C ARG A 55 3.33 -2.61 -9.73
N MET A 56 3.89 -3.67 -10.31
CA MET A 56 4.60 -3.55 -11.57
C MET A 56 3.61 -2.88 -12.52
N LYS A 57 3.96 -1.69 -13.04
CA LYS A 57 3.14 -1.08 -14.08
C LYS A 57 3.14 -2.10 -15.20
N ALA A 58 2.00 -2.78 -15.40
CA ALA A 58 1.83 -3.62 -16.57
C ALA A 58 2.12 -2.70 -17.77
N MET A 59 3.23 -2.97 -18.44
CA MET A 59 3.49 -2.41 -19.77
C MET A 59 2.24 -2.78 -20.58
N GLY A 60 1.51 -1.75 -21.04
CA GLY A 60 0.07 -1.81 -21.25
C GLY A 60 -0.44 -3.04 -22.02
N ILE A 61 -1.07 -3.98 -21.31
CA ILE A 61 -2.05 -4.89 -21.89
C ILE A 61 -3.40 -4.26 -21.56
N THR A 62 -3.91 -3.43 -22.47
CA THR A 62 -5.30 -2.99 -22.43
C THR A 62 -6.18 -4.22 -22.68
N ASN A 63 -6.60 -4.91 -21.62
CA ASN A 63 -7.61 -5.94 -21.73
C ASN A 63 -8.97 -5.25 -21.91
N THR A 64 -9.29 -4.85 -23.14
CA THR A 64 -10.60 -4.30 -23.51
C THR A 64 -11.64 -5.41 -23.56
N TRP A 65 -12.15 -5.82 -22.40
CA TRP A 65 -13.40 -6.57 -22.32
C TRP A 65 -14.55 -5.57 -22.17
N LYS A 66 -14.79 -4.81 -23.24
CA LYS A 66 -16.05 -4.11 -23.45
C LYS A 66 -17.08 -5.17 -23.87
N HIS A 67 -18.10 -5.36 -23.03
CA HIS A 67 -19.46 -5.76 -23.39
C HIS A 67 -19.62 -6.86 -24.46
N ILE A 68 -19.73 -8.13 -24.04
CA ILE A 68 -20.64 -9.05 -24.72
C ILE A 68 -21.99 -8.90 -24.02
N ALA A 69 -22.75 -7.90 -24.48
CA ALA A 69 -24.19 -7.85 -24.32
C ALA A 69 -24.77 -7.98 -25.72
N ARG A 70 -25.22 -9.17 -26.08
CA ARG A 70 -26.24 -9.37 -27.10
C ARG A 70 -26.93 -10.69 -26.87
#